data_AF-A0A354FEQ4-F1
#
_entry.id   AF-A0A354FEQ4-F1
#
_cell.length_a   1.000
_cell.length_b   1.000
_cell.length_c   1.000
_cell.angle_alpha   90.00
_cell.angle_beta   90.00
_cell.angle_gamma   90.00
#
_symmetry.space_group_name_H-M   'P 1'
#
loop_
_entity.id
_entity.type
_entity.pdbx_description
1 polymer ?
#
loop_
_entity_poly.entity_id
_entity_poly.type
_entity_poly.pdbx_seq_one_letter_code
_entity_poly.pdbx_strand_id
1 'polypeptide(L)' 'MFDKEQMEELREELQQMSKEDLRVKVAELRGDLAEMEEQTMFLLRSTGHHIGGVDRRKREKSIKQLEELVQFAERELLKR' A
#
# COMPACT_ATOMS: atom_id res chain seq x y z
N MET A 1 0.97 -4.81 -10.08
CA MET A 1 1.22 -3.38 -9.87
C MET A 1 -0.11 -2.69 -10.04
N PHE A 2 -0.46 -1.74 -9.17
CA PHE A 2 -1.68 -0.99 -9.39
C PHE A 2 -1.49 -0.11 -10.62
N ASP A 3 -2.33 -0.29 -11.63
CA ASP A 3 -2.39 0.65 -12.74
C ASP A 3 -3.18 1.89 -12.31
N LYS A 4 -3.08 2.99 -13.08
CA LYS A 4 -3.69 4.27 -12.69
C LYS A 4 -5.19 4.16 -12.43
N GLU A 5 -5.87 3.41 -13.28
CA GLU A 5 -7.31 3.15 -13.19
C GLU A 5 -7.66 2.44 -11.88
N GLN A 6 -6.90 1.41 -11.51
CA GLN A 6 -7.09 0.68 -10.23
C GLN A 6 -6.85 1.58 -9.01
N MET A 7 -5.86 2.49 -9.07
CA MET A 7 -5.63 3.46 -7.99
C MET A 7 -6.77 4.46 -7.84
N GLU A 8 -7.41 4.83 -8.94
CA GLU A 8 -8.52 5.78 -8.97
C GLU A 8 -9.79 5.12 -8.45
N GLU A 9 -10.12 3.91 -8.90
CA GLU A 9 -11.22 3.10 -8.38
C GLU A 9 -11.12 2.88 -6.87
N LEU A 10 -9.95 2.51 -6.36
CA LEU A 10 -9.73 2.32 -4.92
C LEU A 10 -9.91 3.63 -4.13
N ARG A 11 -9.51 4.77 -4.70
CA ARG A 11 -9.71 6.08 -4.06
C ARG A 11 -11.19 6.45 -4.02
N GLU A 12 -11.93 6.22 -5.10
CA GLU A 12 -13.37 6.43 -5.14
C GLU A 12 -14.10 5.53 -4.12
N GLU A 13 -13.72 4.25 -4.04
CA GLU A 13 -14.27 3.32 -3.05
C GLU A 13 -14.06 3.84 -1.63
N LEU A 14 -12.83 4.22 -1.27
CA LEU A 14 -12.48 4.79 0.04
C LEU A 14 -13.27 6.07 0.35
N GLN A 15 -13.56 6.90 -0.67
CA GLN A 15 -14.37 8.10 -0.51
C GLN A 15 -15.86 7.80 -0.30
N GLN A 16 -16.37 6.64 -0.72
CA GLN A 16 -17.76 6.24 -0.53
C GLN A 16 -18.00 5.41 0.73
N MET A 17 -16.97 4.75 1.27
CA MET A 17 -17.07 3.98 2.52
C MET A 17 -17.60 4.82 3.68
N SER A 18 -18.20 4.20 4.70
CA SER A 18 -18.56 4.90 5.94
C SER A 18 -17.31 5.24 6.78
N LYS A 19 -17.43 6.10 7.80
CA LYS A 19 -16.29 6.44 8.68
C LYS A 19 -15.76 5.22 9.44
N GLU A 20 -16.64 4.31 9.84
CA GLU A 20 -16.28 3.09 10.58
C GLU A 20 -15.59 2.09 9.65
N ASP A 21 -16.14 1.87 8.45
CA ASP A 21 -15.53 0.98 7.47
C ASP A 21 -14.17 1.52 6.99
N LEU A 22 -14.07 2.84 6.80
CA LEU A 22 -12.81 3.48 6.42
C LEU A 22 -11.73 3.31 7.51
N ARG A 23 -12.09 3.28 8.80
CA ARG A 23 -11.14 2.98 9.89
C ARG A 23 -10.61 1.55 9.80
N VAL A 24 -11.51 0.58 9.59
CA VAL A 24 -11.13 -0.82 9.40
C VAL A 24 -10.23 -0.92 8.18
N LYS A 25 -10.60 -0.27 7.07
CA LYS A 25 -9.84 -0.32 5.83
C LYS A 25 -8.46 0.30 5.95
N VAL A 26 -8.32 1.43 6.65
CA VAL A 26 -7.02 2.01 6.97
C VAL A 26 -6.14 1.03 7.76
N ALA A 27 -6.73 0.32 8.74
CA ALA A 27 -5.99 -0.66 9.53
C ALA A 27 -5.52 -1.86 8.67
N GLU A 28 -6.38 -2.37 7.78
CA GLU A 28 -6.02 -3.40 6.80
C GLU A 28 -4.87 -2.94 5.89
N LEU A 29 -5.01 -1.77 5.24
CA LEU A 29 -4.00 -1.26 4.32
C LEU A 29 -2.65 -1.01 5.00
N ARG A 30 -2.66 -0.59 6.28
CA ARG A 30 -1.44 -0.46 7.09
C ARG A 30 -0.80 -1.82 7.38
N GLY A 31 -1.61 -2.84 7.64
CA GLY A 31 -1.15 -4.22 7.81
C GLY A 31 -0.49 -4.76 6.53
N ASP A 32 -1.18 -4.60 5.40
CA ASP A 32 -0.67 -4.99 4.08
C ASP A 32 0.66 -4.30 3.74
N LEU A 33 0.77 -3.00 4.07
CA LEU A 33 2.00 -2.24 3.88
C LEU A 33 3.14 -2.80 4.72
N ALA A 34 2.91 -3.01 6.02
CA ALA A 34 3.92 -3.56 6.92
C ALA A 34 4.37 -4.96 6.49
N GLU A 35 3.44 -5.82 6.07
CA GLU A 35 3.78 -7.15 5.56
C GLU A 35 4.63 -7.05 4.27
N MET A 36 4.26 -6.16 3.34
CA MET A 36 5.01 -6.00 2.10
C MET A 36 6.43 -5.47 2.33
N GLU A 37 6.60 -4.55 3.28
CA GLU A 37 7.90 -4.04 3.72
C GLU A 37 8.73 -5.15 4.37
N GLU A 38 8.13 -5.93 5.28
CA GLU A 38 8.81 -7.04 5.95
C GLU A 38 9.25 -8.11 4.94
N GLN A 39 8.37 -8.54 4.03
CA GLN A 39 8.70 -9.48 2.98
C GLN A 39 9.84 -8.97 2.10
N THR A 40 9.84 -7.67 1.77
CA THR A 40 10.89 -7.05 0.96
C THR A 40 12.22 -7.01 1.72
N MET A 41 12.20 -6.65 3.00
CA MET A 41 13.39 -6.71 3.86
C MET A 41 13.92 -8.12 4.04
N PHE A 42 13.03 -9.09 4.26
CA PHE A 42 13.38 -10.51 4.40
C PHE A 42 14.07 -11.02 3.14
N LEU A 43 13.53 -10.74 1.96
CA LEU A 43 14.15 -11.13 0.70
C LEU A 43 15.52 -10.49 0.50
N LEU A 44 15.68 -9.21 0.84
CA LEU A 44 16.97 -8.53 0.74
C LEU A 44 18.02 -9.15 1.66
N ARG A 45 17.63 -9.53 2.88
CA ARG A 45 18.52 -10.18 3.86
C ARG A 45 18.85 -11.63 3.49
N SER A 46 17.85 -12.40 3.07
CA SER A 46 17.98 -13.84 2.78
C SER A 46 18.70 -14.13 1.46
N THR A 47 18.54 -13.28 0.45
CA THR A 47 19.21 -13.45 -0.87
C THR A 47 20.62 -12.85 -0.92
N GLY A 48 21.10 -12.25 0.17
CA GLY A 48 22.44 -11.66 0.23
C GLY A 48 22.72 -10.52 -0.75
N HIS A 49 21.70 -9.91 -1.37
CA HIS A 49 21.69 -8.91 -2.48
C HIS A 49 21.26 -9.43 -3.88
N HIS A 50 20.75 -10.66 -4.04
CA HIS A 50 20.40 -11.20 -5.35
C HIS A 50 18.94 -11.03 -5.78
N ILE A 51 18.24 -9.99 -5.30
CA ILE A 51 17.01 -9.54 -5.99
C ILE A 51 17.45 -8.71 -7.19
N GLY A 52 17.11 -9.15 -8.41
CA GLY A 52 17.38 -8.38 -9.63
C GLY A 52 16.87 -6.95 -9.52
N GLY A 53 17.64 -5.97 -10.02
CA GLY A 53 17.32 -4.54 -9.85
C GLY A 53 15.93 -4.14 -10.36
N VAL A 54 15.39 -4.86 -11.36
CA VAL A 54 14.02 -4.68 -11.87
C VAL A 54 12.98 -5.10 -10.83
N ASP A 55 13.15 -6.25 -10.17
CA ASP A 55 12.20 -6.74 -9.16
C ASP A 55 12.23 -5.91 -7.89
N ARG A 56 13.42 -5.45 -7.49
CA ARG A 56 13.55 -4.48 -6.38
C ARG A 56 12.78 -3.20 -6.69
N ARG A 57 12.99 -2.59 -7.86
CA ARG A 57 12.25 -1.38 -8.27
C ARG A 57 10.75 -1.62 -8.35
N LYS A 58 10.33 -2.81 -8.79
CA LYS A 58 8.91 -3.17 -8.83
C LYS A 58 8.30 -3.20 -7.44
N ARG A 59 8.96 -3.85 -6.48
CA ARG A 59 8.54 -3.89 -5.08
C ARG A 59 8.50 -2.50 -4.44
N GLU A 60 9.57 -1.72 -4.60
CA GLU A 60 9.62 -0.33 -4.11
C GLU A 60 8.48 0.53 -4.67
N LYS A 61 8.15 0.38 -5.96
CA LYS A 61 7.02 1.10 -6.56
C LYS A 61 5.67 0.62 -5.98
N SER A 62 5.49 -0.68 -5.75
CA SER A 62 4.25 -1.18 -5.14
C SER A 62 4.08 -0.74 -3.68
N ILE A 63 5.16 -0.73 -2.89
CA ILE A 63 5.16 -0.18 -1.52
C ILE A 63 4.71 1.29 -1.56
N LYS A 64 5.31 2.12 -2.43
CA LYS A 64 4.92 3.53 -2.57
C LYS A 64 3.45 3.72 -2.97
N GLN A 65 2.94 2.90 -3.87
CA GLN A 65 1.53 2.96 -4.27
C GLN A 65 0.60 2.66 -3.09
N LEU A 66 0.96 1.68 -2.26
CA LEU A 66 0.19 1.32 -1.07
C LEU A 66 0.31 2.39 0.03
N GLU A 67 1.50 2.97 0.23
CA GLU A 67 1.70 4.12 1.11
C GLU A 67 0.81 5.31 0.70
N GLU A 68 0.74 5.64 -0.59
CA GLU A 68 -0.13 6.70 -1.10
C GLU A 68 -1.61 6.42 -0.81
N LEU A 69 -2.04 5.16 -0.93
CA LEU A 69 -3.40 4.72 -0.63
C LEU A 69 -3.72 4.84 0.87
N VAL A 70 -2.82 4.38 1.74
CA VAL A 70 -2.95 4.53 3.20
C VAL A 70 -3.06 6.00 3.57
N GLN A 71 -2.18 6.85 3.07
CA GLN A 71 -2.20 8.29 3.34
C GLN A 71 -3.49 8.96 2.85
N PHE A 72 -3.99 8.53 1.69
CA PHE A 72 -5.26 9.03 1.17
C PHE A 72 -6.42 8.64 2.09
N ALA A 73 -6.51 7.36 2.46
CA ALA A 73 -7.54 6.84 3.34
C ALA A 73 -7.51 7.52 4.73
N GLU A 74 -6.32 7.76 5.29
CA GLU A 74 -6.14 8.48 6.55
C GLU A 74 -6.60 9.95 6.45
N ARG A 75 -6.28 10.64 5.35
CA ARG A 75 -6.74 12.01 5.12
C ARG A 75 -8.25 12.08 4.97
N GLU A 76 -8.85 11.16 4.23
CA GLU A 76 -10.31 11.06 4.10
C GLU A 76 -10.96 10.78 5.45
N LEU A 77 -10.33 9.93 6.28
CA LEU A 77 -10.81 9.65 7.63
C LEU A 77 -10.72 10.89 8.55
N LEU A 78 -9.66 11.69 8.43
CA LEU A 78 -9.48 12.92 9.21
C LEU A 78 -10.46 14.03 8.83
N LYS A 79 -10.92 14.08 7.58
CA LYS A 79 -11.90 15.06 7.11
C LYS A 79 -13.32 14.82 7.63
N ARG A 80 -13.60 13.59 8.06
CA ARG A 80 -14.92 13.11 8.52
C ARG A 80 -14.98 13.02 10.03
#